data_AF-D7NCN2-F1
#
_entry.id   AF-D7NCN2-F1
#
_cell.length_a   1.000
_cell.length_b   1.000
_cell.length_c   1.000
_cell.angle_alpha   90.00
_cell.angle_beta   90.00
_cell.angle_gamma   90.00
#
_symmetry.space_group_name_H-M   'P 1'
#
loop_
_entity.id
_entity.type
_entity.pdbx_description
1 polymer ?
#
loop_
_entity_poly.entity_id
_entity_poly.type
_entity_poly.pdbx_seq_one_letter_code
_entity_poly.pdbx_strand_id
1 'polypeptide(L)'
;MTTINVIILTLVFFNLIITSVLCTYAMVLHQKTRRPMNDLTQAAETDELSMLHEPARNIDDDERENTSRDDFHTSTSAPKSTEDLWHLYESIYFKPTPQSAKSGFTINREILQMLRDVLWNTKSESTLTAYIENILMWHLRTYEELLNEAASAHKRYKTLNL
;
A
#
# COMPACT_ATOMS: atom_id res chain seq x y z
N MET A 1 -38.76 -27.72 -31.16
CA MET A 1 -38.26 -26.57 -30.37
C MET A 1 -39.13 -25.38 -30.68
N THR A 2 -39.68 -24.69 -29.67
CA THR A 2 -40.42 -23.44 -29.88
C THR A 2 -39.44 -22.31 -30.26
N THR A 3 -39.93 -21.31 -31.00
CA THR A 3 -39.15 -20.11 -31.37
C THR A 3 -38.55 -19.41 -30.16
N ILE A 4 -39.29 -19.39 -29.04
CA ILE A 4 -38.86 -18.87 -27.74
C ILE A 4 -37.58 -19.58 -27.24
N ASN A 5 -37.51 -20.91 -27.32
CA ASN A 5 -36.31 -21.65 -26.90
C ASN A 5 -35.09 -21.33 -27.78
N VAL A 6 -35.30 -21.07 -29.08
CA VAL A 6 -34.22 -20.66 -30.00
C VAL A 6 -33.71 -19.27 -29.63
N ILE A 7 -34.61 -18.30 -29.34
CA ILE A 7 -34.24 -16.95 -28.91
C ILE A 7 -33.47 -16.97 -27.59
N ILE A 8 -33.91 -17.76 -26.60
CA ILE A 8 -33.21 -17.89 -25.31
C ILE A 8 -31.82 -18.48 -25.54
N LEU A 9 -31.69 -19.53 -26.36
CA LEU A 9 -30.40 -20.16 -26.65
C LEU A 9 -29.43 -19.20 -27.35
N THR A 10 -29.90 -18.40 -28.32
CA THR A 10 -29.04 -17.40 -28.98
C THR A 10 -28.62 -16.30 -28.02
N LEU A 11 -29.52 -15.80 -27.17
CA LEU A 11 -29.17 -14.79 -26.15
C LEU A 11 -28.12 -15.32 -25.16
N VAL A 12 -28.26 -16.55 -24.66
CA VAL A 12 -27.27 -17.18 -23.77
C VAL A 12 -25.92 -17.34 -24.49
N PHE A 13 -25.93 -17.77 -25.75
CA PHE A 13 -24.72 -17.91 -26.56
C PHE A 13 -23.99 -16.58 -26.79
N PHE A 14 -24.71 -15.50 -27.10
CA PHE A 14 -24.10 -14.17 -27.23
C PHE A 14 -23.54 -13.66 -25.89
N ASN A 15 -24.24 -13.86 -24.77
CA ASN A 15 -23.72 -13.50 -23.45
C ASN A 15 -22.45 -14.29 -23.08
N LEU A 16 -22.39 -15.59 -23.43
CA LEU A 16 -21.19 -16.42 -23.25
C LEU A 16 -20.00 -15.89 -24.06
N ILE A 17 -20.22 -15.53 -25.34
CA ILE A 17 -19.19 -14.95 -26.20
C ILE A 17 -18.70 -13.61 -25.64
N ILE A 18 -19.62 -12.70 -25.28
CA ILE A 18 -19.27 -11.38 -24.73
C ILE A 18 -18.44 -11.55 -23.45
N THR A 19 -18.84 -12.46 -22.56
CA THR A 19 -18.11 -12.76 -21.33
C THR A 19 -16.71 -13.32 -21.62
N SER A 20 -16.59 -14.25 -22.58
CA SER A 20 -15.30 -14.81 -23.00
C SER A 20 -14.35 -13.76 -23.58
N VAL A 21 -14.85 -12.86 -24.43
CA VAL A 21 -14.07 -11.75 -24.99
C VAL A 21 -13.64 -10.77 -23.89
N LEU A 22 -14.51 -10.42 -22.96
CA LEU A 22 -14.16 -9.56 -21.81
C LEU A 22 -13.12 -10.22 -20.90
N CYS A 23 -13.23 -11.52 -20.63
CA CYS A 23 -12.23 -12.27 -19.87
C CYS A 23 -10.86 -12.31 -20.56
N THR A 24 -10.80 -12.55 -21.88
CA THR A 24 -9.51 -12.54 -22.62
C THR A 24 -8.90 -11.14 -22.66
N TYR A 25 -9.71 -10.09 -22.86
CA TYR A 25 -9.26 -8.70 -22.81
C TYR A 25 -8.70 -8.32 -21.44
N ALA A 26 -9.40 -8.69 -20.36
CA ALA A 26 -8.92 -8.48 -18.99
C ALA A 26 -7.61 -9.23 -18.69
N MET A 27 -7.44 -10.47 -19.19
CA MET A 27 -6.18 -11.20 -19.05
C MET A 27 -5.03 -10.56 -19.82
N VAL A 28 -5.26 -10.02 -21.03
CA VAL A 28 -4.22 -9.30 -21.80
C VAL A 28 -3.80 -8.00 -21.11
N LEU A 29 -4.76 -7.23 -20.57
CA LEU A 29 -4.47 -6.05 -19.76
C LEU A 29 -3.64 -6.41 -18.51
N HIS A 30 -4.09 -7.40 -17.74
CA HIS A 30 -3.37 -7.86 -16.55
C HIS A 30 -1.97 -8.42 -16.88
N GLN A 31 -1.81 -9.10 -18.01
CA GLN A 31 -0.49 -9.54 -18.50
C GLN A 31 0.41 -8.34 -18.84
N LYS A 32 -0.12 -7.29 -19.46
CA LYS A 32 0.66 -6.09 -19.79
C LYS A 32 1.11 -5.34 -18.53
N THR A 33 0.23 -5.24 -17.51
CA THR A 33 0.58 -4.69 -16.18
C THR A 33 1.59 -5.56 -15.42
N ARG A 34 1.69 -6.87 -15.70
CA ARG A 34 2.69 -7.78 -15.11
C ARG A 34 4.04 -7.86 -15.83
N ARG A 35 4.18 -7.34 -17.05
CA ARG A 35 5.46 -7.38 -17.81
C ARG A 35 6.59 -6.40 -17.40
N PRO A 36 6.41 -5.33 -16.59
CA PRO A 36 7.55 -4.48 -16.22
C PRO A 36 8.43 -5.08 -15.11
N MET A 37 8.16 -6.31 -14.65
CA MET A 37 8.81 -6.96 -13.52
C MET A 37 9.53 -8.26 -13.95
N ASN A 38 10.18 -8.22 -15.11
CA ASN A 38 10.93 -9.34 -15.72
C ASN A 38 12.35 -8.93 -16.14
N ASP A 39 12.50 -7.71 -16.68
CA ASP A 39 13.74 -7.24 -17.30
C ASP A 39 14.70 -6.52 -16.33
N LEU A 40 14.31 -6.32 -15.06
CA LEU A 40 15.12 -5.64 -14.03
C LEU A 40 15.74 -6.61 -13.00
N THR A 41 16.26 -7.75 -13.46
CA THR A 41 16.96 -8.73 -12.61
C THR A 41 18.17 -9.37 -13.29
N GLN A 42 18.58 -8.89 -14.49
CA GLN A 42 19.68 -9.49 -15.26
C GLN A 42 20.59 -8.44 -15.92
N ALA A 43 21.02 -7.43 -15.14
CA ALA A 43 21.90 -6.36 -15.61
C ALA A 43 22.91 -5.83 -14.56
N ALA A 44 23.07 -6.51 -13.42
CA ALA A 44 23.85 -6.00 -12.28
C ALA A 44 24.77 -7.07 -11.66
N GLU A 45 25.43 -7.89 -12.49
CA GLU A 45 26.45 -8.84 -12.02
C GLU A 45 27.56 -9.04 -13.08
N THR A 46 28.28 -7.95 -13.41
CA THR A 46 29.66 -7.96 -13.94
C THR A 46 30.23 -6.54 -13.89
N ASP A 47 30.99 -6.20 -12.83
CA ASP A 47 32.37 -5.73 -13.00
C ASP A 47 33.10 -5.73 -11.65
N GLU A 48 34.28 -6.36 -11.61
CA GLU A 48 35.16 -6.41 -10.45
C GLU A 48 36.27 -5.35 -10.54
N LEU A 49 36.83 -5.00 -9.37
CA LEU A 49 38.23 -4.57 -9.16
C LEU A 49 38.80 -3.44 -10.05
N SER A 50 38.91 -2.24 -9.47
CA SER A 50 40.16 -1.47 -9.52
C SER A 50 40.26 -0.35 -8.48
N MET A 51 41.28 -0.47 -7.61
CA MET A 51 42.26 0.56 -7.19
C MET A 51 41.83 1.98 -6.75
N LEU A 52 42.48 2.68 -5.80
CA LEU A 52 43.39 2.36 -4.68
C LEU A 52 43.66 3.70 -3.92
N HIS A 53 43.98 3.64 -2.62
CA HIS A 53 44.75 4.65 -1.85
C HIS A 53 44.04 5.77 -1.05
N GLU A 54 44.64 6.06 0.11
CA GLU A 54 44.34 7.04 1.19
C GLU A 54 45.41 8.19 1.11
N PRO A 55 45.73 9.05 2.12
CA PRO A 55 45.02 9.54 3.32
C PRO A 55 45.10 11.08 3.63
N ALA A 56 44.25 11.54 4.57
CA ALA A 56 44.45 12.53 5.66
C ALA A 56 44.95 14.00 5.47
N ARG A 57 44.22 14.96 6.08
CA ARG A 57 44.76 15.99 7.03
C ARG A 57 43.66 16.75 7.83
N ASN A 58 44.00 17.21 9.04
CA ASN A 58 43.13 17.90 10.03
C ASN A 58 43.26 19.45 9.99
N ILE A 59 42.39 20.16 10.74
CA ILE A 59 42.70 21.28 11.70
C ILE A 59 41.37 21.88 12.24
N ASP A 60 41.05 21.63 13.52
CA ASP A 60 40.88 22.55 14.68
C ASP A 60 40.57 24.06 14.41
N ASP A 61 39.89 24.87 15.24
CA ASP A 61 39.30 24.74 16.60
C ASP A 61 38.32 25.94 16.87
N ASP A 62 37.51 25.87 17.95
CA ASP A 62 37.31 26.91 19.02
C ASP A 62 35.88 27.18 19.61
N GLU A 63 35.86 27.45 20.94
CA GLU A 63 34.85 27.89 21.95
C GLU A 63 33.30 27.85 21.67
N ARG A 64 32.42 27.21 22.49
CA ARG A 64 32.05 27.33 23.94
C ARG A 64 31.37 28.68 24.31
N GLU A 65 30.36 28.80 25.19
CA GLU A 65 29.70 27.87 26.15
C GLU A 65 28.25 28.34 26.52
N ASN A 66 27.44 27.45 27.13
CA ASN A 66 26.30 27.72 28.06
C ASN A 66 25.02 28.45 27.54
N THR A 67 23.78 27.99 27.74
CA THR A 67 23.17 26.73 28.27
C THR A 67 21.83 26.47 27.50
N SER A 68 20.97 25.45 27.69
CA SER A 68 20.79 24.43 28.73
C SER A 68 20.02 23.21 28.17
N ARG A 69 20.24 22.05 28.81
CA ARG A 69 19.28 21.05 29.35
C ARG A 69 17.83 21.01 28.78
N ASP A 70 17.24 19.85 28.44
CA ASP A 70 17.53 18.46 28.87
C ASP A 70 17.32 17.41 27.76
N ASP A 71 17.91 16.24 27.97
CA ASP A 71 18.12 15.18 26.98
C ASP A 71 16.95 14.20 26.76
N PHE A 72 16.84 13.70 25.52
CA PHE A 72 16.60 12.25 25.32
C PHE A 72 17.35 11.73 24.09
N HIS A 73 18.66 11.53 24.25
CA HIS A 73 19.46 10.79 23.27
C HIS A 73 19.17 9.29 23.34
N THR A 74 19.04 8.64 22.18
CA THR A 74 19.36 7.21 22.06
C THR A 74 20.02 6.95 20.71
N SER A 75 21.34 7.09 20.69
CA SER A 75 22.18 6.66 19.56
C SER A 75 22.34 5.15 19.62
N THR A 76 21.67 4.41 18.73
CA THR A 76 21.81 2.95 18.63
C THR A 76 23.18 2.57 18.09
N SER A 77 24.11 2.24 18.98
CA SER A 77 25.26 1.40 18.63
C SER A 77 24.80 -0.07 18.51
N ALA A 78 25.52 -0.87 17.71
CA ALA A 78 25.11 -2.26 17.44
C ALA A 78 25.05 -3.11 18.74
N PRO A 79 23.99 -3.92 18.96
CA PRO A 79 23.82 -4.68 20.20
C PRO A 79 24.95 -5.71 20.40
N LYS A 80 25.49 -5.81 21.62
CA LYS A 80 26.63 -6.69 21.95
C LYS A 80 26.24 -7.98 22.68
N SER A 81 24.99 -8.14 23.09
CA SER A 81 24.47 -9.38 23.64
C SER A 81 23.10 -9.74 23.05
N THR A 82 22.73 -11.02 23.15
CA THR A 82 21.41 -11.53 22.74
C THR A 82 20.27 -10.86 23.52
N GLU A 83 20.52 -10.47 24.78
CA GLU A 83 19.54 -9.78 25.64
C GLU A 83 19.27 -8.36 25.15
N ASP A 84 20.31 -7.62 24.75
CA ASP A 84 20.16 -6.29 24.13
C ASP A 84 19.37 -6.36 22.82
N LEU A 85 19.59 -7.43 22.06
CA LEU A 85 18.90 -7.71 20.79
C LEU A 85 17.42 -8.09 21.01
N TRP A 86 17.14 -8.84 22.08
CA TRP A 86 15.78 -9.17 22.51
C TRP A 86 15.02 -7.92 22.99
N HIS A 87 15.61 -7.10 23.85
CA HIS A 87 15.01 -5.85 24.29
C HIS A 87 14.83 -4.85 23.15
N LEU A 88 15.74 -4.79 22.18
CA LEU A 88 15.56 -4.00 20.95
C LEU A 88 14.35 -4.51 20.16
N TYR A 89 14.23 -5.83 19.94
CA TYR A 89 13.10 -6.46 19.25
C TYR A 89 11.77 -6.21 19.97
N GLU A 90 11.72 -6.41 21.29
CA GLU A 90 10.56 -6.12 22.14
C GLU A 90 10.16 -4.63 22.05
N SER A 91 11.14 -3.72 22.07
CA SER A 91 10.90 -2.28 21.94
C SER A 91 10.42 -1.83 20.55
N ILE A 92 10.56 -2.67 19.51
CA ILE A 92 10.10 -2.38 18.15
C ILE A 92 8.72 -3.01 17.90
N TYR A 93 8.51 -4.26 18.30
CA TYR A 93 7.35 -5.06 17.90
C TYR A 93 6.32 -5.33 19.02
N PHE A 94 6.72 -5.21 20.29
CA PHE A 94 5.88 -5.53 21.45
C PHE A 94 5.43 -4.30 22.25
N LYS A 95 5.78 -3.09 21.79
CA LYS A 95 5.16 -1.85 22.29
C LYS A 95 3.64 -1.98 22.15
N PRO A 96 2.86 -1.82 23.24
CA PRO A 96 1.41 -1.78 23.14
C PRO A 96 1.01 -0.55 22.32
N THR A 97 0.70 -0.75 21.03
CA THR A 97 0.05 0.27 20.23
C THR A 97 -1.29 0.57 20.93
N PRO A 98 -1.51 1.79 21.46
CA PRO A 98 -2.78 2.11 22.10
C PRO A 98 -3.88 1.92 21.06
N GLN A 99 -4.80 0.96 21.29
CA GLN A 99 -5.78 0.43 20.31
C GLN A 99 -6.01 1.42 19.17
N SER A 100 -5.29 1.25 18.06
CA SER A 100 -5.05 2.32 17.08
C SER A 100 -6.36 3.01 16.75
N ALA A 101 -6.48 4.26 17.21
CA ALA A 101 -7.75 4.84 17.67
C ALA A 101 -8.93 4.38 16.80
N LYS A 102 -9.84 3.58 17.38
CA LYS A 102 -11.07 3.11 16.73
C LYS A 102 -11.61 4.24 15.88
N SER A 103 -11.51 4.09 14.55
CA SER A 103 -11.70 5.23 13.65
C SER A 103 -13.10 5.79 13.87
N GLY A 104 -13.15 6.96 14.52
CA GLY A 104 -14.38 7.56 15.03
C GLY A 104 -15.20 8.23 13.94
N PHE A 105 -15.26 7.63 12.75
CA PHE A 105 -16.04 8.15 11.64
C PHE A 105 -17.50 7.73 11.81
N THR A 106 -18.39 8.71 11.77
CA THR A 106 -19.83 8.47 11.77
C THR A 106 -20.25 7.94 10.40
N ILE A 107 -20.91 6.79 10.39
CA ILE A 107 -21.49 6.17 9.20
C ILE A 107 -23.02 6.19 9.30
N ASN A 108 -23.72 6.44 8.19
CA ASN A 108 -25.18 6.38 8.15
C ASN A 108 -25.64 4.96 8.57
N ARG A 109 -26.60 4.89 9.51
CA ARG A 109 -27.23 3.66 10.00
C ARG A 109 -27.76 2.78 8.86
N GLU A 110 -28.30 3.37 7.80
CA GLU A 110 -28.81 2.66 6.62
C GLU A 110 -27.70 1.96 5.85
N ILE A 111 -26.59 2.65 5.60
CA ILE A 111 -25.39 2.07 4.95
C ILE A 111 -24.84 0.94 5.82
N LEU A 112 -24.71 1.18 7.14
CA LEU A 112 -24.24 0.18 8.09
C LEU A 112 -25.15 -1.05 8.14
N GLN A 113 -26.47 -0.89 7.92
CA GLN A 113 -27.40 -2.00 7.83
C GLN A 113 -27.24 -2.77 6.51
N MET A 114 -27.21 -2.09 5.36
CA MET A 114 -26.98 -2.72 4.06
C MET A 114 -25.69 -3.57 4.05
N LEU A 115 -24.62 -3.08 4.68
CA LEU A 115 -23.36 -3.83 4.80
C LEU A 115 -23.49 -5.10 5.65
N ARG A 116 -24.31 -5.09 6.72
CA ARG A 116 -24.64 -6.32 7.48
C ARG A 116 -25.48 -7.28 6.65
N ASP A 117 -26.48 -6.76 5.96
CA ASP A 117 -27.40 -7.56 5.16
C ASP A 117 -26.63 -8.29 4.04
N VAL A 118 -25.64 -7.64 3.41
CA VAL A 118 -24.75 -8.27 2.43
C VAL A 118 -23.94 -9.41 3.05
N LEU A 119 -23.28 -9.20 4.21
CA LEU A 119 -22.52 -10.27 4.87
C LEU A 119 -23.39 -11.46 5.26
N TRP A 120 -24.59 -11.20 5.79
CA TRP A 120 -25.57 -12.21 6.16
C TRP A 120 -26.06 -13.01 4.94
N ASN A 121 -26.50 -12.31 3.89
CA ASN A 121 -27.05 -12.93 2.68
C ASN A 121 -25.99 -13.71 1.88
N THR A 122 -24.72 -13.28 1.92
CA THR A 122 -23.60 -14.01 1.29
C THR A 122 -23.00 -15.11 2.18
N LYS A 123 -23.44 -15.23 3.44
CA LYS A 123 -22.86 -16.14 4.45
C LYS A 123 -21.34 -15.96 4.59
N SER A 124 -20.89 -14.71 4.63
CA SER A 124 -19.48 -14.39 4.80
C SER A 124 -19.07 -14.52 6.26
N GLU A 125 -17.99 -15.26 6.52
CA GLU A 125 -17.33 -15.34 7.83
C GLU A 125 -16.53 -14.06 8.18
N SER A 126 -16.54 -13.04 7.31
CA SER A 126 -15.85 -11.77 7.55
C SER A 126 -16.58 -10.90 8.58
N THR A 127 -15.84 -10.22 9.46
CA THR A 127 -16.44 -9.27 10.39
C THR A 127 -16.92 -8.02 9.67
N LEU A 128 -17.97 -7.37 10.18
CA LEU A 128 -18.47 -6.11 9.61
C LEU A 128 -17.38 -5.02 9.51
N THR A 129 -16.51 -4.94 10.51
CA THR A 129 -15.38 -4.01 10.51
C THR A 129 -14.39 -4.32 9.39
N ALA A 130 -13.95 -5.58 9.27
CA ALA A 130 -13.03 -5.99 8.21
C ALA A 130 -13.64 -5.80 6.81
N TYR A 131 -14.95 -6.03 6.65
CA TYR A 131 -15.64 -5.79 5.38
C TYR A 131 -15.66 -4.30 5.00
N ILE A 132 -15.93 -3.42 5.96
CA ILE A 132 -15.85 -1.96 5.78
C ILE A 132 -14.43 -1.53 5.41
N GLU A 133 -13.43 -1.98 6.17
CA GLU A 133 -12.01 -1.69 5.93
C GLU A 133 -11.57 -2.15 4.53
N ASN A 134 -11.98 -3.35 4.10
CA ASN A 134 -11.69 -3.87 2.77
C ASN A 134 -12.33 -3.04 1.65
N ILE A 135 -13.58 -2.59 1.81
CA ILE A 135 -14.24 -1.70 0.83
C ILE A 135 -13.49 -0.38 0.71
N LEU A 136 -13.13 0.24 1.84
CA LEU A 136 -12.39 1.52 1.86
C LEU A 136 -10.99 1.35 1.26
N MET A 137 -10.27 0.30 1.62
CA MET A 137 -8.94 -0.02 1.10
C MET A 137 -8.98 -0.28 -0.41
N TRP A 138 -9.99 -1.01 -0.90
CA TRP A 138 -10.16 -1.26 -2.33
C TRP A 138 -10.46 0.04 -3.08
N HIS A 139 -11.39 0.85 -2.60
CA HIS A 139 -11.70 2.15 -3.20
C HIS A 139 -10.45 3.05 -3.30
N LEU A 140 -9.71 3.21 -2.21
CA LEU A 140 -8.53 4.07 -2.18
C LEU A 140 -7.43 3.58 -3.14
N ARG A 141 -7.17 2.27 -3.20
CA ARG A 141 -6.16 1.69 -4.12
C ARG A 141 -6.59 1.72 -5.59
N THR A 142 -7.87 1.44 -5.88
CA THR A 142 -8.39 1.43 -7.26
C THR A 142 -8.38 2.82 -7.89
N TYR A 143 -8.51 3.88 -7.09
CA TYR A 143 -8.50 5.27 -7.58
C TYR A 143 -7.25 6.06 -7.20
N GLU A 144 -6.19 5.40 -6.72
CA GLU A 144 -4.96 6.06 -6.20
C GLU A 144 -4.32 7.01 -7.24
N GLU A 145 -4.15 6.55 -8.48
CA GLU A 145 -3.57 7.36 -9.57
C GLU A 145 -4.41 8.61 -9.87
N LEU A 146 -5.74 8.46 -9.99
CA LEU A 146 -6.67 9.55 -10.26
C LEU A 146 -6.71 10.57 -9.11
N LEU A 147 -6.72 10.09 -7.86
CA LEU A 147 -6.70 10.94 -6.67
C LEU A 147 -5.37 11.71 -6.57
N ASN A 148 -4.24 11.07 -6.89
CA ASN A 148 -2.93 11.70 -6.89
C ASN A 148 -2.79 12.73 -8.02
N GLU A 149 -3.29 12.43 -9.23
CA GLU A 149 -3.32 13.39 -10.34
C GLU A 149 -4.11 14.64 -9.96
N ALA A 150 -5.34 14.48 -9.46
CA ALA A 150 -6.21 15.57 -9.02
C ALA A 150 -5.57 16.40 -7.88
N ALA A 151 -4.95 15.74 -6.89
CA ALA A 151 -4.23 16.41 -5.82
C ALA A 151 -3.02 17.21 -6.34
N SER A 152 -2.28 16.65 -7.31
CA SER A 152 -1.13 17.31 -7.94
C SER A 152 -1.55 18.55 -8.74
N ALA A 153 -2.66 18.46 -9.49
CA ALA A 153 -3.23 19.57 -10.25
C ALA A 153 -3.68 20.71 -9.31
N HIS A 154 -4.35 20.38 -8.20
CA HIS A 154 -4.76 21.36 -7.20
C HIS A 154 -3.54 22.03 -6.52
N LYS A 155 -2.49 21.27 -6.20
CA LYS A 155 -1.25 21.81 -5.64
C LYS A 155 -0.55 22.77 -6.61
N ARG A 156 -0.47 22.41 -7.91
CA ARG A 156 0.08 23.27 -8.98
C ARG A 156 -0.71 24.56 -9.15
N TYR A 157 -2.05 24.48 -9.16
CA TYR A 157 -2.92 25.66 -9.23
C TYR A 157 -2.67 26.60 -8.05
N LYS A 158 -2.55 26.06 -6.83
CA LYS A 158 -2.27 26.85 -5.62
C LYS A 158 -0.90 27.55 -5.67
N THR A 159 0.15 26.89 -6.21
CA THR A 159 1.48 27.51 -6.35
C THR A 159 1.58 28.53 -7.50
N LEU A 160 0.59 28.58 -8.41
CA LEU A 160 0.53 29.54 -9.52
C LEU A 160 -0.42 30.73 -9.24
N ASN A 161 -1.15 30.69 -8.12
CA ASN A 161 -2.04 31.76 -7.65
C ASN A 161 -1.55 32.36 -6.31
N LEU A 162 -0.26 32.20 -6.01
CA LEU A 162 0.47 32.90 -4.94
C LEU A 162 1.55 33.79 -5.59
#